data_AF-A0A0X8GYY5-F1
#
_entry.id   AF-A0A0X8GYY5-F1
#
_cell.length_a   1.000
_cell.length_b   1.000
_cell.length_c   1.000
_cell.angle_alpha   90.00
_cell.angle_beta   90.00
_cell.angle_gamma   90.00
#
_symmetry.space_group_name_H-M   'P 1'
#
loop_
_entity.id
_entity.type
_entity.pdbx_description
1 polymer ?
#
loop_
_entity_poly.entity_id
_entity_poly.type
_entity_poly.pdbx_seq_one_letter_code
_entity_poly.pdbx_strand_id
1 'polypeptide(L)'
;MRSGYDRFEVDQYLSSLEGQLEELKLRSEAYLSQSHATQKQLELQKVRYQQLVKEIAARERALDQLSRDALKEANKIVGTANQNADLIVREALSAARQILVEISRISSESHLLREELGVKLKKLETVVEGLELPEAPNVKLFSDDHDRSSQ
;
A
#
# COMPACT_ATOMS: atom_id res chain seq x y z
N MET A 1 87.15 63.57 36.57
CA MET A 1 86.92 62.99 35.24
C MET A 1 85.42 62.86 35.06
N ARG A 2 84.81 63.65 34.16
CA ARG A 2 83.37 63.56 33.91
C ARG A 2 83.12 62.29 33.11
N SER A 3 82.56 61.29 33.78
CA SER A 3 82.04 60.07 33.16
C SER A 3 80.83 60.45 32.32
N GLY A 4 81.08 60.80 31.05
CA GLY A 4 80.04 61.11 30.07
C GLY A 4 79.84 59.90 29.18
N TYR A 5 78.58 59.59 28.85
CA TYR A 5 78.25 58.54 27.90
C TYR A 5 78.76 58.89 26.50
N ASP A 6 79.17 57.88 25.73
CA ASP A 6 79.48 58.05 24.32
C ASP A 6 78.17 58.36 23.58
N ARG A 7 78.13 59.56 22.99
CA ARG A 7 76.96 60.04 22.26
C ARG A 7 76.59 59.11 21.10
N PHE A 8 77.57 58.51 20.44
CA PHE A 8 77.31 57.62 19.31
C PHE A 8 76.66 56.31 19.75
N GLU A 9 77.10 55.72 20.86
CA GLU A 9 76.47 54.51 21.42
C GLU A 9 75.04 54.78 21.88
N VAL A 10 74.80 55.94 22.51
CA VAL A 10 73.46 56.34 22.95
C VAL A 10 72.53 56.59 21.76
N ASP A 11 73.00 57.29 20.72
CA ASP A 11 72.22 57.54 19.50
C ASP A 11 71.89 56.23 18.77
N GLN A 12 72.84 55.28 18.73
CA GLN A 12 72.64 53.97 18.10
C GLN A 12 71.65 53.10 18.89
N TYR A 13 71.70 53.15 20.23
CA TYR A 13 70.76 52.46 21.11
C TYR A 13 69.34 53.06 21.01
N LEU A 14 69.22 54.39 20.97
CA LEU A 14 67.95 55.09 20.75
C LEU A 14 67.32 54.70 19.41
N SER A 15 68.11 54.68 18.33
CA SER A 15 67.64 54.26 17.01
C SER A 15 67.17 52.79 17.00
N SER A 16 67.86 51.90 17.72
CA SER A 16 67.42 50.50 17.87
C SER A 16 66.09 50.38 18.64
N LEU A 17 65.93 51.14 19.72
CA LEU A 17 64.70 51.19 20.51
C LEU A 17 63.52 51.76 19.72
N GLU A 18 63.74 52.81 18.92
CA GLU A 18 62.73 53.36 18.02
C GLU A 18 62.28 52.33 16.97
N GLY A 19 63.22 51.59 16.38
CA GLY A 19 62.91 50.51 15.44
C GLY A 19 62.10 49.38 16.08
N GLN A 20 62.46 48.96 17.30
CA GLN A 20 61.70 47.96 18.06
C GLN A 20 60.30 48.46 18.42
N LEU A 21 60.15 49.74 18.76
CA LEU A 21 58.86 50.35 19.04
C LEU A 21 57.97 50.39 17.80
N GLU A 22 58.51 50.76 16.64
CA GLU A 22 57.76 50.72 15.39
C GLU A 22 57.33 49.30 15.03
N GLU A 23 58.22 48.31 15.14
CA GLU A 23 57.90 46.90 14.88
C GLU A 23 56.77 46.42 15.80
N LEU A 24 56.88 46.71 17.10
CA LEU A 24 55.88 46.31 18.09
C LEU A 24 54.53 46.97 17.82
N LYS A 25 54.53 48.24 17.38
CA LYS A 25 53.32 48.98 17.03
C LYS A 25 52.62 48.38 15.81
N LEU A 26 53.38 48.09 14.74
CA LEU A 26 52.88 47.44 13.54
C LEU A 26 52.25 46.06 13.86
N ARG A 27 52.92 45.30 14.72
CA ARG A 27 52.45 43.99 15.15
C ARG A 27 51.18 44.08 16.00
N SER A 28 51.09 45.07 16.88
CA SER A 28 49.88 45.36 17.67
C SER A 28 48.69 45.72 16.79
N GLU A 29 48.90 46.58 15.80
CA GLU A 29 47.86 46.97 14.83
C GLU A 29 47.38 45.77 14.00
N ALA A 30 48.29 44.90 13.57
CA ALA A 30 47.96 43.66 12.88
C ALA A 30 47.11 42.72 13.76
N TYR A 31 47.48 42.54 15.03
CA TYR A 31 46.71 41.71 15.96
C TYR A 31 45.32 42.30 16.27
N LEU A 32 45.20 43.62 16.41
CA LEU A 32 43.90 44.29 16.58
C LEU A 32 43.00 44.07 15.37
N SER A 33 43.53 44.24 14.16
CA SER A 33 42.80 43.98 12.92
C SER A 33 42.31 42.53 12.83
N GLN A 34 43.18 41.56 13.14
CA GLN A 34 42.83 40.15 13.16
C GLN A 34 41.75 39.85 14.20
N SER A 35 41.88 40.39 15.42
CA SER A 35 40.89 40.24 16.49
C SER A 35 39.51 40.77 16.06
N HIS A 36 39.47 41.95 15.44
CA HIS A 36 38.22 42.51 14.92
C HIS A 36 37.60 41.66 13.81
N ALA A 37 38.42 41.10 12.90
CA ALA A 37 37.94 40.21 11.85
C ALA A 37 37.34 38.92 12.43
N THR A 38 38.04 38.30 13.39
CA THR A 38 37.56 37.09 14.08
C THR A 38 36.29 37.37 14.87
N GLN A 39 36.19 38.51 15.56
CA GLN A 39 34.98 38.90 16.29
C GLN A 39 33.77 39.01 15.34
N LYS A 40 33.95 39.63 14.17
CA LYS A 40 32.87 39.72 13.16
C LYS A 40 32.44 38.35 12.64
N GLN A 41 33.39 37.45 12.41
CA GLN A 41 33.09 36.07 11.99
C GLN A 41 32.33 35.32 13.09
N LEU A 42 32.72 35.49 14.35
CA LEU A 42 32.03 34.88 15.49
C LEU A 42 30.59 35.35 15.59
N GLU A 43 30.33 36.65 15.47
CA GLU A 43 28.97 37.19 15.49
C GLU A 43 28.12 36.68 14.33
N LEU A 44 28.68 36.59 13.12
CA LEU A 44 28.00 35.98 11.98
C LEU A 44 27.62 34.52 12.25
N GLN A 45 28.55 33.74 12.84
CA GLN A 45 28.29 32.35 13.17
C GLN A 45 27.24 32.18 14.27
N LYS A 46 27.23 33.07 15.28
CA LYS A 46 26.17 33.08 16.31
C LYS A 46 24.79 33.30 15.70
N VAL A 47 24.66 34.27 14.78
CA VAL A 47 23.39 34.53 14.08
C VAL A 47 22.94 33.31 13.28
N ARG A 48 23.85 32.70 12.51
CA ARG A 48 23.54 31.48 11.75
C ARG A 48 23.13 30.33 12.64
N TYR A 49 23.82 30.13 13.76
CA TYR A 49 23.50 29.08 14.72
C TYR A 49 22.10 29.29 15.33
N GLN A 50 21.78 30.52 15.74
CA GLN A 50 20.44 30.83 16.26
C GLN A 50 19.34 30.60 15.21
N GLN A 51 19.59 30.92 13.94
CA GLN A 51 18.66 30.63 12.85
C GLN A 51 18.48 29.12 12.67
N LEU A 52 19.58 28.37 12.65
CA LEU A 52 19.55 26.91 12.51
C LEU A 52 18.78 26.25 13.66
N VAL A 53 18.99 26.68 14.90
CA VAL A 53 18.25 26.18 16.07
C VAL A 53 16.75 26.44 15.93
N LYS A 54 16.35 27.65 15.49
CA LYS A 54 14.94 27.96 15.25
C LYS A 54 14.34 27.09 14.15
N GLU A 55 15.11 26.85 13.08
CA GLU A 55 14.66 26.01 11.97
C GLU A 55 14.48 24.55 12.38
N ILE A 56 15.44 24.00 13.13
CA ILE A 56 15.35 22.63 13.68
C ILE A 56 14.11 22.51 14.57
N ALA A 57 13.90 23.44 15.50
CA ALA A 57 12.73 23.43 16.37
C ALA A 57 11.39 23.54 15.59
N ALA A 58 11.37 24.29 14.49
CA ALA A 58 10.19 24.37 13.62
C ALA A 58 9.95 23.04 12.88
N ARG A 59 11.01 22.41 12.36
CA ARG A 59 10.93 21.11 11.70
C ARG A 59 10.49 20.01 12.66
N GLU A 60 11.00 19.97 13.88
CA GLU A 60 10.58 19.00 14.91
C GLU A 60 9.07 19.11 15.18
N ARG A 61 8.55 20.32 15.40
CA ARG A 61 7.10 20.53 15.58
C ARG A 61 6.28 20.08 14.37
N ALA A 62 6.78 20.32 13.15
CA ALA A 62 6.12 19.89 11.94
C ALA A 62 6.11 18.35 11.81
N LEU A 63 7.20 17.68 12.19
CA LEU A 63 7.30 16.22 12.19
C LEU A 63 6.37 15.59 13.24
N ASP A 64 6.30 16.17 14.44
CA ASP A 64 5.38 15.71 15.48
C ASP A 64 3.92 15.83 15.04
N GLN A 65 3.58 16.95 14.40
CA GLN A 65 2.24 17.16 13.85
C GLN A 65 1.94 16.16 12.73
N LEU A 66 2.89 15.96 11.81
CA LEU A 66 2.75 14.99 10.73
C LEU A 66 2.55 13.56 11.25
N SER A 67 3.29 13.16 12.29
CA SER A 67 3.13 11.85 12.93
C SER A 67 1.73 11.68 13.51
N ARG A 68 1.21 12.69 14.22
CA ARG A 68 -0.14 12.66 14.79
C ARG A 68 -1.21 12.56 13.71
N ASP A 69 -1.07 13.33 12.64
CA ASP A 69 -2.05 13.34 11.55
C ASP A 69 -2.00 12.04 10.75
N ALA A 70 -0.81 11.48 10.52
CA ALA A 70 -0.63 10.17 9.90
C ALA A 70 -1.30 9.05 10.73
N LEU A 71 -1.16 9.07 12.06
CA LEU A 71 -1.83 8.09 12.93
C LEU A 71 -3.35 8.23 12.89
N LYS A 72 -3.88 9.45 12.88
CA LYS A 72 -5.33 9.68 12.74
C LYS A 72 -5.85 9.16 11.42
N GLU A 73 -5.15 9.45 10.32
CA GLU A 73 -5.56 9.01 8.99
C GLU A 73 -5.45 7.48 8.86
N ALA A 74 -4.40 6.87 9.41
CA ALA A 74 -4.27 5.41 9.46
C ALA A 74 -5.46 4.77 10.20
N ASN A 75 -5.85 5.32 11.35
CA ASN A 75 -7.01 4.84 12.10
C ASN A 75 -8.31 4.99 11.30
N LYS A 76 -8.46 6.08 10.55
CA LYS A 76 -9.61 6.31 9.69
C LYS A 76 -9.67 5.30 8.53
N ILE A 77 -8.53 5.02 7.89
CA ILE A 77 -8.40 4.00 6.84
C ILE A 77 -8.79 2.63 7.39
N VAL A 78 -8.25 2.23 8.55
CA VAL A 78 -8.60 0.95 9.20
C VAL A 78 -10.09 0.89 9.54
N GLY A 79 -10.65 1.97 10.10
CA GLY A 79 -12.08 2.06 10.39
C GLY A 79 -12.95 1.88 9.14
N THR A 80 -12.54 2.51 8.03
CA THR A 80 -13.27 2.43 6.75
C THR A 80 -13.13 1.03 6.13
N ALA A 81 -11.94 0.42 6.20
CA ALA A 81 -11.70 -0.92 5.72
C ALA A 81 -12.55 -1.96 6.49
N ASN A 82 -12.67 -1.81 7.81
CA ASN A 82 -13.53 -2.68 8.62
C ASN A 82 -15.01 -2.54 8.24
N GLN A 83 -15.50 -1.30 8.09
CA GLN A 83 -16.88 -1.07 7.65
C GLN A 83 -17.15 -1.68 6.26
N ASN A 84 -16.21 -1.53 5.33
CA ASN A 84 -16.32 -2.13 4.00
C ASN A 84 -16.31 -3.66 4.06
N ALA A 85 -15.46 -4.25 4.91
CA ALA A 85 -15.45 -5.70 5.11
C ALA A 85 -16.79 -6.21 5.67
N ASP A 86 -17.37 -5.51 6.65
CA ASP A 86 -18.67 -5.85 7.21
C ASP A 86 -19.79 -5.76 6.16
N LEU A 87 -19.75 -4.74 5.29
CA LEU A 87 -20.69 -4.60 4.18
C LEU A 87 -20.58 -5.77 3.19
N ILE A 88 -19.37 -6.13 2.78
CA ILE A 88 -19.13 -7.26 1.86
C ILE A 88 -19.67 -8.56 2.47
N VAL A 89 -19.42 -8.81 3.75
CA VAL A 89 -19.92 -10.02 4.43
C VAL A 89 -21.45 -10.04 4.46
N ARG A 90 -22.09 -8.90 4.77
CA ARG A 90 -23.56 -8.80 4.79
C ARG A 90 -24.17 -9.03 3.41
N GLU A 91 -23.58 -8.45 2.37
CA GLU A 91 -24.02 -8.62 0.98
C GLU A 91 -23.86 -10.07 0.53
N ALA A 92 -22.69 -10.67 0.75
CA ALA A 92 -22.43 -12.07 0.41
C ALA A 92 -23.42 -13.01 1.11
N LEU A 93 -23.71 -12.77 2.38
CA LEU A 93 -24.65 -13.58 3.17
C LEU A 93 -26.12 -13.34 2.73
N SER A 94 -26.46 -12.14 2.26
CA SER A 94 -27.76 -11.88 1.62
C SER A 94 -27.89 -12.62 0.27
N ALA A 95 -26.86 -12.57 -0.56
CA ALA A 95 -26.82 -13.27 -1.84
C ALA A 95 -26.91 -14.79 -1.66
N ALA A 96 -26.18 -15.35 -0.70
CA ALA A 96 -26.25 -16.77 -0.35
C ALA A 96 -27.68 -17.20 0.05
N ARG A 97 -28.40 -16.35 0.81
CA ARG A 97 -29.79 -16.60 1.16
C ARG A 97 -30.72 -16.60 -0.06
N GLN A 98 -30.52 -15.66 -0.99
CA GLN A 98 -31.30 -15.62 -2.23
C GLN A 98 -31.11 -16.90 -3.04
N ILE A 99 -29.85 -17.35 -3.22
CA ILE A 99 -29.53 -18.60 -3.90
C ILE A 99 -30.20 -19.80 -3.22
N LEU A 100 -30.19 -19.88 -1.88
CA LEU A 100 -30.84 -20.98 -1.16
C LEU A 100 -32.36 -21.02 -1.38
N VAL A 101 -33.01 -19.86 -1.44
CA VAL A 101 -34.44 -19.76 -1.75
C VAL A 101 -34.70 -20.24 -3.18
N GLU A 102 -33.86 -19.85 -4.14
CA GLU A 102 -33.97 -20.29 -5.53
C GLU A 102 -33.77 -21.80 -5.68
N ILE A 103 -32.77 -22.38 -5.01
CA ILE A 103 -32.55 -23.84 -5.00
C ILE A 103 -33.77 -24.56 -4.44
N SER A 104 -34.33 -24.06 -3.34
CA SER A 104 -35.52 -24.65 -2.72
C SER A 104 -36.73 -24.60 -3.66
N ARG A 105 -36.91 -23.49 -4.38
CA ARG A 105 -37.96 -23.34 -5.41
C ARG A 105 -37.76 -24.33 -6.55
N ILE A 106 -36.55 -24.40 -7.12
CA ILE A 106 -36.22 -25.33 -8.22
C ILE A 106 -36.43 -26.79 -7.79
N SER A 107 -36.05 -27.14 -6.56
CA SER A 107 -36.27 -28.48 -6.02
C SER A 107 -37.76 -28.84 -5.94
N SER A 108 -38.60 -27.90 -5.49
CA SER A 108 -40.05 -28.09 -5.45
C SER A 108 -40.64 -28.25 -6.85
N GLU A 109 -40.25 -27.40 -7.80
CA GLU A 109 -40.70 -27.47 -9.20
C GLU A 109 -40.27 -28.79 -9.85
N SER A 110 -39.04 -29.25 -9.58
CA SER A 110 -38.51 -30.52 -10.06
C SER A 110 -39.29 -31.72 -9.51
N HIS A 111 -39.72 -31.66 -8.24
CA HIS A 111 -40.55 -32.71 -7.64
C HIS A 111 -41.92 -32.79 -8.32
N LEU A 112 -42.59 -31.65 -8.51
CA LEU A 112 -43.87 -31.59 -9.21
C LEU A 112 -43.76 -32.12 -10.65
N LEU A 113 -42.70 -31.73 -11.38
CA LEU A 113 -42.45 -32.22 -12.72
C LEU A 113 -42.25 -33.74 -12.76
N ARG A 114 -41.50 -34.29 -11.79
CA ARG A 114 -41.30 -35.74 -11.68
C ARG A 114 -42.62 -36.47 -11.42
N GLU A 115 -43.48 -35.95 -10.56
CA GLU A 115 -44.82 -36.51 -10.33
C GLU A 115 -45.67 -36.48 -11.60
N GLU A 116 -45.70 -35.35 -12.31
CA GLU A 116 -46.44 -35.19 -13.57
C GLU A 116 -45.97 -36.20 -14.63
N LEU A 117 -44.65 -36.35 -14.80
CA LEU A 117 -44.06 -37.32 -15.71
C LEU A 117 -44.41 -38.75 -15.30
N GLY A 118 -44.38 -39.06 -13.99
CA GLY A 118 -44.78 -40.37 -13.47
C GLY A 118 -46.22 -40.72 -13.81
N VAL A 119 -47.14 -39.76 -13.72
CA VAL A 119 -48.54 -39.94 -14.13
C VAL A 119 -48.65 -40.18 -15.64
N LYS A 120 -47.94 -39.40 -16.46
CA LYS A 120 -47.93 -39.58 -17.92
C LYS A 120 -47.36 -40.95 -18.34
N LEU A 121 -46.32 -41.42 -17.67
CA LEU A 121 -45.74 -42.75 -17.93
C LEU A 121 -46.72 -43.87 -17.60
N LYS A 122 -47.40 -43.82 -16.44
CA LYS A 122 -48.45 -44.80 -16.12
C LYS A 122 -49.56 -44.81 -17.17
N LYS A 123 -49.97 -43.64 -17.65
CA LYS A 123 -50.95 -43.53 -18.73
C LYS A 123 -50.44 -44.21 -20.02
N LEU A 124 -49.18 -43.99 -20.39
CA LEU A 124 -48.59 -44.66 -21.55
C LEU A 124 -48.50 -46.18 -21.36
N GLU A 125 -48.12 -46.65 -20.17
CA GLU A 125 -48.07 -48.07 -19.82
C GLU A 125 -49.45 -48.73 -20.02
N THR A 126 -50.53 -48.12 -19.49
CA THR A 126 -51.88 -48.63 -19.72
C THR A 126 -52.30 -48.65 -21.19
N VAL A 127 -51.83 -47.69 -21.99
CA VAL A 127 -52.09 -47.67 -23.44
C VAL A 127 -51.33 -48.80 -24.14
N VAL A 128 -50.08 -49.06 -23.73
CA VAL A 128 -49.25 -50.13 -24.30
C VAL A 128 -49.80 -51.51 -23.94
N GLU A 129 -50.24 -51.74 -22.70
CA GLU A 129 -50.91 -52.99 -22.31
C GLU A 129 -52.22 -53.22 -23.05
N GLY A 130 -52.93 -52.14 -23.40
CA GLY A 130 -54.14 -52.18 -24.22
C GLY A 130 -53.90 -52.38 -25.72
N LEU A 131 -52.66 -52.43 -26.19
CA LEU A 131 -52.34 -52.75 -27.58
C LEU A 131 -52.38 -54.27 -27.75
N GLU A 132 -53.47 -54.78 -28.33
CA GLU A 132 -53.49 -56.13 -28.85
C GLU A 132 -52.52 -56.22 -30.03
N LEU A 133 -51.44 -57.00 -29.84
CA LEU A 133 -50.52 -57.32 -30.93
C LEU A 133 -51.26 -58.24 -31.91
N PRO A 134 -51.23 -57.96 -33.22
CA PRO A 134 -51.82 -58.87 -34.19
C PRO A 134 -51.11 -60.23 -34.08
N GLU A 135 -51.89 -61.31 -33.99
CA GLU A 135 -51.35 -62.66 -34.01
C GLU A 135 -50.48 -62.82 -35.26
N ALA A 136 -49.23 -63.27 -35.05
CA ALA A 136 -48.31 -63.50 -36.16
C ALA A 136 -48.97 -64.47 -37.16
N PRO A 137 -48.90 -64.19 -38.47
CA PRO A 137 -49.53 -65.04 -39.46
C PRO A 137 -48.99 -66.46 -39.31
N ASN A 138 -49.91 -67.44 -39.22
CA ASN A 138 -49.58 -68.85 -39.09
C ASN A 138 -48.57 -69.25 -40.17
N VAL A 139 -47.39 -69.69 -39.73
CA VAL A 139 -46.25 -70.14 -40.56
C VAL A 139 -46.59 -71.38 -41.42
N LYS A 140 -47.82 -71.90 -41.33
CA LYS A 140 -48.33 -73.00 -42.15
C LYS A 140 -48.60 -72.63 -43.62
N LEU A 141 -48.59 -71.35 -43.99
CA LEU A 141 -48.77 -70.95 -45.40
C LEU A 141 -47.51 -71.17 -46.27
N PHE A 142 -46.38 -71.59 -45.68
CA PHE A 142 -45.14 -71.87 -46.42
C PHE A 142 -44.72 -73.35 -46.42
N SER A 143 -45.51 -74.25 -45.82
CA SER A 143 -45.16 -75.68 -45.75
C SER A 143 -45.85 -76.58 -46.77
N ASP A 144 -46.90 -76.12 -47.45
CA ASP A 144 -47.80 -77.04 -48.18
C ASP A 144 -47.69 -77.00 -49.71
N ASP A 145 -46.79 -76.19 -50.29
CA ASP A 145 -46.61 -76.09 -51.75
C ASP A 145 -45.35 -76.81 -52.30
N HIS A 146 -44.68 -77.67 -51.53
CA HIS A 146 -43.53 -78.44 -52.03
C HIS A 146 -43.68 -79.96 -52.15
N ASP A 147 -44.85 -80.56 -51.89
CA ASP A 147 -44.97 -82.02 -51.94
C ASP A 147 -46.23 -82.55 -52.64
N ARG A 148 -46.56 -82.09 -53.85
CA ARG A 148 -47.37 -82.87 -54.83
C ARG A 148 -47.01 -82.59 -56.30
N SER A 149 -45.85 -83.08 -56.72
CA SER A 149 -45.63 -83.51 -58.11
C SER A 149 -44.54 -84.58 -58.16
N SER A 150 -44.92 -85.80 -57.79
CA SER A 150 -44.26 -87.03 -58.23
C SER A 150 -45.32 -87.99 -58.76
N GLN A 151 -45.57 -87.89 -60.07
CA GLN A 151 -45.91 -88.99 -60.97
C GLN A 151 -45.67 -88.54 -62.41
#